data_AF-A0A2S8FWV9-F1
#
_entry.id   AF-A0A2S8FWV9-F1
#
_cell.length_a   1.000
_cell.length_b   1.000
_cell.length_c   1.000
_cell.angle_alpha   90.00
_cell.angle_beta   90.00
_cell.angle_gamma   90.00
#
_symmetry.space_group_name_H-M   'P 1'
#
loop_
_entity.id
_entity.type
_entity.pdbx_description
1 polymer ?
#
loop_
_entity_poly.entity_id
_entity_poly.type
_entity_poly.pdbx_seq_one_letter_code
_entity_poly.pdbx_strand_id
1 'polypeptide(L)'
;MPLWLIYDSSLTCLVLNSRHFRCFLIGQSDVTMKRIISSLLFVCLVTTSVFAAERKPLKDVDLTSLSQDIQTIHQGPLEDGTNFVAIALWLPQEYWQAVMDKNAALPAANKAKLLETMEGVTMLALVQGDVTPLGRFDFYQRDEIEKKLEISVIATDGKRRNLEPMKEISGELQQVVAVFKPIMAAAMGNMGRSMEIFVFDNKNEDGSKILDSYQPGQIDIRMVRRDGSEMDSTIELPLNALYIPRKCPNGKDAHISWKLCPWTGAPLED
;
A
#
# COMPACT_ATOMS: atom_id res chain seq x y z
N MET A 1 -87.52 0.41 18.66
CA MET A 1 -87.26 1.32 19.80
C MET A 1 -86.41 0.58 20.82
N PRO A 2 -85.38 1.23 21.39
CA PRO A 2 -84.14 0.59 21.83
C PRO A 2 -83.97 0.59 23.36
N LEU A 3 -82.99 -0.16 23.85
CA LEU A 3 -82.28 0.20 25.08
C LEU A 3 -80.78 -0.08 24.87
N TRP A 4 -80.00 1.01 24.87
CA TRP A 4 -78.55 1.00 24.93
C TRP A 4 -78.08 0.81 26.36
N LEU A 5 -77.02 0.04 26.58
CA LEU A 5 -76.10 0.22 27.72
C LEU A 5 -74.71 -0.26 27.29
N ILE A 6 -73.84 0.71 27.09
CA ILE A 6 -72.39 0.57 26.91
C ILE A 6 -71.82 0.36 28.32
N TYR A 7 -71.00 -0.66 28.53
CA TYR A 7 -70.16 -0.74 29.71
C TYR A 7 -68.77 -1.25 29.34
N ASP A 8 -67.84 -0.31 29.38
CA ASP A 8 -66.40 -0.46 29.18
C ASP A 8 -65.78 -0.91 30.51
N SER A 9 -64.98 -1.97 30.48
CA SER A 9 -64.43 -2.64 31.66
C SER A 9 -62.91 -2.71 31.59
N SER A 10 -62.24 -1.72 32.19
CA SER A 10 -60.88 -1.89 32.74
C SER A 10 -60.44 -0.69 33.60
N LEU A 11 -60.96 -0.61 34.83
CA LEU A 11 -60.40 0.25 35.87
C LEU A 11 -60.45 -0.48 37.21
N THR A 12 -59.31 -1.03 37.62
CA THR A 12 -59.12 -1.60 38.96
C THR A 12 -58.71 -0.48 39.91
N CYS A 13 -59.61 -0.08 40.81
CA CYS A 13 -59.29 0.84 41.91
C CYS A 13 -58.98 0.05 43.19
N LEU A 14 -57.77 0.22 43.72
CA LEU A 14 -57.40 -0.30 45.04
C LEU A 14 -57.74 0.77 46.10
N VAL A 15 -58.57 0.43 47.08
CA VAL A 15 -58.98 1.33 48.16
C VAL A 15 -57.99 1.22 49.31
N LEU A 16 -57.32 2.33 49.65
CA LEU A 16 -56.56 2.48 50.90
C LEU A 16 -56.89 3.84 51.55
N ASN A 17 -57.52 3.70 52.73
CA ASN A 17 -57.73 4.62 53.84
C ASN A 17 -57.47 6.14 53.69
N SER A 18 -58.55 6.88 53.94
CA SER A 18 -58.73 8.27 54.41
C SER A 18 -57.68 9.38 54.11
N ARG A 19 -58.17 10.37 53.34
CA ARG A 19 -57.74 11.79 53.25
C ARG A 19 -56.47 12.11 52.45
N HIS A 20 -56.56 11.96 51.13
CA HIS A 20 -56.24 12.96 50.09
C HIS A 20 -56.23 12.24 48.72
N PHE A 21 -57.12 12.62 47.80
CA PHE A 21 -57.12 12.09 46.44
C PHE A 21 -55.99 12.76 45.62
N ARG A 22 -54.95 12.00 45.29
CA ARG A 22 -54.06 12.29 44.15
C ARG A 22 -54.27 11.20 43.10
N CYS A 23 -54.87 11.55 41.97
CA CYS A 23 -54.89 10.68 40.79
C CYS A 23 -53.51 10.73 40.13
N PHE A 24 -52.82 9.59 40.08
CA PHE A 24 -51.67 9.40 39.19
C PHE A 24 -52.17 8.78 37.89
N LEU A 25 -52.04 9.51 36.78
CA LEU A 25 -52.22 8.97 35.43
C LEU A 25 -51.01 8.10 35.10
N ILE A 26 -51.16 6.77 35.14
CA ILE A 26 -50.23 5.85 34.47
C ILE A 26 -50.68 5.79 33.02
N GLY A 27 -50.19 6.75 32.24
CA GLY A 27 -50.39 6.83 30.80
C GLY A 27 -49.45 5.86 30.07
N GLN A 28 -50.08 4.93 29.34
CA GLN A 28 -49.54 4.11 28.26
C GLN A 28 -48.11 4.43 27.79
N SER A 29 -47.14 3.56 28.11
CA SER A 29 -45.77 3.66 27.58
C SER A 29 -45.24 2.35 26.97
N ASP A 30 -46.11 1.43 26.56
CA ASP A 30 -45.67 0.07 26.18
C ASP A 30 -45.56 -0.19 24.66
N VAL A 31 -46.19 0.63 23.82
CA VAL A 31 -46.19 0.41 22.36
C VAL A 31 -45.04 1.15 21.66
N THR A 32 -44.62 2.29 22.21
CA THR A 32 -43.50 3.09 21.68
C THR A 32 -42.14 2.48 22.01
N MET A 33 -41.99 1.82 23.16
CA MET A 33 -40.69 1.25 23.56
C MET A 33 -40.32 -0.01 22.76
N LYS A 34 -41.28 -0.88 22.41
CA LYS A 34 -41.04 -2.03 21.51
C LYS A 34 -40.72 -1.61 20.08
N ARG A 35 -41.31 -0.52 19.58
CA ARG A 35 -40.97 0.03 18.25
C ARG A 35 -39.58 0.66 18.23
N ILE A 36 -39.18 1.38 19.28
CA ILE A 36 -37.84 1.97 19.37
C ILE A 36 -36.76 0.89 19.54
N ILE A 37 -37.01 -0.16 20.33
CA ILE A 37 -36.07 -1.29 20.48
C ILE A 37 -35.98 -2.11 19.18
N SER A 38 -37.09 -2.31 18.46
CA SER A 38 -37.08 -2.96 17.14
C SER A 38 -36.36 -2.12 16.07
N SER A 39 -36.41 -0.79 16.17
CA SER A 39 -35.67 0.11 15.27
C SER A 39 -34.18 0.17 15.62
N LEU A 40 -33.79 0.09 16.90
CA LEU A 40 -32.37 0.02 17.29
C LEU A 40 -31.71 -1.31 16.89
N LEU A 41 -32.44 -2.44 16.95
CA LEU A 41 -31.88 -3.75 16.58
C LEU A 41 -31.64 -3.90 15.06
N PHE A 42 -32.36 -3.14 14.23
CA PHE A 42 -32.20 -3.18 12.77
C PHE A 42 -31.06 -2.27 12.27
N VAL A 43 -30.62 -1.31 13.09
CA VAL A 43 -29.50 -0.39 12.75
C VAL A 43 -28.13 -1.04 13.00
N CYS A 44 -28.05 -2.13 13.76
CA CYS A 44 -26.77 -2.83 14.03
C CYS A 44 -26.38 -3.92 13.01
N LEU A 45 -27.19 -4.22 12.00
CA LEU A 45 -26.96 -5.36 11.09
C LEU A 45 -26.49 -4.99 9.68
N VAL A 46 -26.20 -3.72 9.41
CA VAL A 46 -25.51 -3.29 8.19
C VAL A 46 -24.09 -2.86 8.55
N THR A 47 -23.34 -3.73 9.24
CA THR A 47 -21.89 -3.72 9.12
C THR A 47 -21.58 -4.40 7.80
N THR A 48 -21.63 -3.66 6.69
CA THR A 48 -20.97 -4.11 5.47
C THR A 48 -19.49 -4.27 5.82
N SER A 49 -19.08 -5.51 6.04
CA SER A 49 -17.68 -5.89 6.09
C SER A 49 -17.09 -5.52 4.74
N VAL A 50 -16.50 -4.33 4.65
CA VAL A 50 -15.52 -4.05 3.62
C VAL A 50 -14.36 -4.96 3.98
N PHE A 51 -14.36 -6.16 3.40
CA PHE A 51 -13.21 -7.03 3.45
C PHE A 51 -12.11 -6.28 2.69
N ALA A 52 -11.24 -5.63 3.45
CA ALA A 52 -9.99 -5.12 2.91
C ALA A 52 -9.00 -6.27 3.05
N ALA A 53 -8.25 -6.55 1.98
CA ALA A 53 -7.19 -7.53 1.99
C ALA A 53 -6.35 -7.42 3.28
N GLU A 54 -6.19 -8.53 4.00
CA GLU A 54 -5.53 -8.52 5.30
C GLU A 54 -4.03 -8.20 5.14
N ARG A 55 -3.59 -7.13 5.81
CA ARG A 55 -2.18 -6.71 5.80
C ARG A 55 -1.35 -7.59 6.73
N LYS A 56 -0.17 -7.97 6.29
CA LYS A 56 0.82 -8.62 7.15
C LYS A 56 1.48 -7.58 8.07
N PRO A 57 1.77 -7.93 9.33
CA PRO A 57 2.73 -7.18 10.13
C PRO A 57 4.09 -7.14 9.42
N LEU A 58 4.76 -5.98 9.38
CA LEU A 58 6.03 -5.81 8.66
C LEU A 58 7.15 -6.78 9.12
N LYS A 59 7.15 -7.14 10.41
CA LYS A 59 8.06 -8.16 10.97
C LYS A 59 7.91 -9.55 10.32
N ASP A 60 6.71 -9.86 9.81
CA ASP A 60 6.34 -11.15 9.24
C ASP A 60 6.40 -11.13 7.70
N VAL A 61 6.78 -9.99 7.10
CA VAL A 61 6.95 -9.86 5.64
C VAL A 61 8.18 -10.63 5.18
N ASP A 62 7.99 -11.43 4.13
CA ASP A 62 9.09 -12.10 3.45
C ASP A 62 9.88 -11.10 2.60
N LEU A 63 11.17 -10.94 2.90
CA LEU A 63 12.01 -9.95 2.21
C LEU A 63 12.30 -10.37 0.76
N THR A 64 12.23 -11.65 0.44
CA THR A 64 12.48 -12.13 -0.92
C THR A 64 11.30 -11.76 -1.80
N SER A 65 10.08 -12.06 -1.37
CA SER A 65 8.85 -11.64 -2.05
C SER A 65 8.75 -10.13 -2.14
N LEU A 66 9.07 -9.39 -1.06
CA LEU A 66 9.06 -7.94 -1.11
C LEU A 66 10.09 -7.38 -2.10
N SER A 67 11.30 -7.93 -2.14
CA SER A 67 12.31 -7.52 -3.12
C SER A 67 11.86 -7.81 -4.56
N GLN A 68 11.15 -8.93 -4.78
CA GLN A 68 10.59 -9.26 -6.09
C GLN A 68 9.52 -8.26 -6.54
N ASP A 69 8.63 -7.82 -5.64
CA ASP A 69 7.57 -6.88 -5.99
C ASP A 69 8.10 -5.48 -6.35
N ILE A 70 9.22 -5.07 -5.75
CA ILE A 70 9.78 -3.72 -5.90
C ILE A 70 10.91 -3.62 -6.95
N GLN A 71 11.31 -4.74 -7.55
CA GLN A 71 12.40 -4.79 -8.52
C GLN A 71 11.91 -5.13 -9.94
N THR A 72 12.54 -4.54 -10.94
CA THR A 72 12.37 -4.93 -12.35
C THR A 72 13.75 -5.15 -12.96
N ILE A 73 13.86 -6.16 -13.83
CA ILE A 73 15.12 -6.56 -14.46
C ILE A 73 14.88 -6.73 -15.95
N HIS A 74 15.65 -5.98 -16.75
CA HIS A 74 15.76 -6.19 -18.19
C HIS A 74 17.15 -6.71 -18.50
N GLN A 75 17.23 -7.75 -19.32
CA GLN A 75 18.49 -8.29 -19.81
C GLN A 75 18.25 -9.06 -21.10
N GLY A 76 19.27 -9.14 -21.95
CA GLY A 76 19.16 -9.91 -23.18
C GLY A 76 20.32 -9.68 -24.14
N PRO A 77 20.35 -10.46 -25.24
CA PRO A 77 21.31 -10.27 -26.32
C PRO A 77 20.95 -9.07 -27.20
N LEU A 78 21.96 -8.53 -27.85
CA LEU A 78 21.89 -7.41 -28.79
C LEU A 78 22.31 -7.88 -30.18
N GLU A 79 21.91 -7.12 -31.20
CA GLU A 79 22.18 -7.46 -32.60
C GLU A 79 23.68 -7.52 -32.92
N ASP A 80 24.49 -6.74 -32.20
CA ASP A 80 25.95 -6.71 -32.33
C ASP A 80 26.68 -7.84 -31.57
N GLY A 81 25.91 -8.77 -30.96
CA GLY A 81 26.44 -9.90 -30.19
C GLY A 81 26.86 -9.57 -28.76
N THR A 82 26.64 -8.33 -28.30
CA THR A 82 26.77 -7.98 -26.88
C THR A 82 25.49 -8.35 -26.11
N ASN A 83 25.53 -8.28 -24.77
CA ASN A 83 24.32 -8.38 -23.95
C ASN A 83 24.11 -7.06 -23.20
N PHE A 84 22.96 -6.90 -22.54
CA PHE A 84 22.72 -5.77 -21.64
C PHE A 84 22.10 -6.25 -20.33
N VAL A 85 22.20 -5.40 -19.31
CA VAL A 85 21.45 -5.51 -18.06
C VAL A 85 20.97 -4.13 -17.62
N ALA A 86 19.72 -4.05 -17.18
CA ALA A 86 19.16 -2.90 -16.50
C ALA A 86 18.32 -3.39 -15.32
N ILE A 87 18.55 -2.83 -14.14
CA ILE A 87 17.82 -3.16 -12.92
C ILE A 87 17.29 -1.87 -12.34
N ALA A 88 15.99 -1.85 -12.05
CA ALA A 88 15.36 -0.78 -11.29
C ALA A 88 14.75 -1.34 -10.01
N LEU A 89 15.07 -0.72 -8.87
CA LEU A 89 14.65 -1.13 -7.54
C LEU A 89 13.98 0.05 -6.84
N TRP A 90 12.67 0.01 -6.72
CA TRP A 90 11.92 0.97 -5.92
C TRP A 90 12.10 0.65 -4.44
N LEU A 91 12.36 1.64 -3.61
CA LEU A 91 12.72 1.44 -2.20
C LEU A 91 11.71 2.20 -1.31
N PRO A 92 10.50 1.63 -1.10
CA PRO A 92 9.52 2.22 -0.21
C PRO A 92 9.97 2.17 1.25
N GLN A 93 9.35 3.00 2.10
CA GLN A 93 9.66 3.04 3.53
C GLN A 93 9.45 1.68 4.22
N GLU A 94 8.43 0.95 3.78
CA GLU A 94 8.05 -0.39 4.25
C GLU A 94 9.19 -1.41 4.04
N TYR A 95 9.93 -1.30 2.93
CA TYR A 95 11.11 -2.13 2.69
C TYR A 95 12.19 -1.88 3.73
N TRP A 96 12.50 -0.61 4.01
CA TRP A 96 13.51 -0.25 5.00
C TRP A 96 13.11 -0.68 6.40
N GLN A 97 11.86 -0.49 6.76
CA GLN A 97 11.35 -0.94 8.04
C GLN A 97 11.46 -2.46 8.17
N ALA A 98 11.06 -3.23 7.15
CA ALA A 98 11.18 -4.69 7.17
C ALA A 98 12.65 -5.17 7.26
N VAL A 99 13.57 -4.52 6.55
CA VAL A 99 15.02 -4.84 6.63
C VAL A 99 15.57 -4.51 8.02
N MET A 100 15.25 -3.33 8.56
CA MET A 100 15.73 -2.89 9.87
C MET A 100 15.13 -3.72 11.01
N ASP A 101 13.87 -4.13 10.93
CA ASP A 101 13.21 -4.95 11.94
C ASP A 101 13.89 -6.32 12.10
N LYS A 102 14.44 -6.87 11.01
CA LYS A 102 15.23 -8.10 11.04
C LYS A 102 16.67 -7.90 11.52
N ASN A 103 17.14 -6.66 11.64
CA ASN A 103 18.45 -6.34 12.20
C ASN A 103 18.36 -6.05 13.70
N ALA A 104 18.66 -7.05 14.52
CA ALA A 104 18.69 -6.92 15.98
C ALA A 104 19.85 -6.05 16.50
N ALA A 105 20.89 -5.82 15.71
CA ALA A 105 22.04 -5.01 16.11
C ALA A 105 21.77 -3.50 16.04
N LEU A 106 20.70 -3.08 15.37
CA LEU A 106 20.33 -1.68 15.24
C LEU A 106 19.37 -1.26 16.37
N PRO A 107 19.72 -0.30 17.25
CA PRO A 107 18.83 0.15 18.32
C PRO A 107 17.53 0.78 17.79
N ALA A 108 16.42 0.61 18.50
CA ALA A 108 15.10 1.10 18.08
C ALA A 108 15.06 2.62 17.83
N ALA A 109 15.75 3.41 18.65
CA ALA A 109 15.85 4.86 18.47
C ALA A 109 16.52 5.23 17.14
N ASN A 110 17.55 4.49 16.72
CA ASN A 110 18.25 4.72 15.47
C ASN A 110 17.36 4.32 14.27
N LYS A 111 16.59 3.24 14.39
CA LYS A 111 15.59 2.84 13.37
C LYS A 111 14.56 3.94 13.15
N ALA A 112 13.97 4.44 14.23
CA ALA A 112 12.96 5.50 14.16
C ALA A 112 13.51 6.76 13.49
N LYS A 113 14.74 7.17 13.86
CA LYS A 113 15.37 8.36 13.26
C LYS A 113 15.65 8.18 11.77
N LEU A 114 16.12 7.01 11.34
CA LEU A 114 16.34 6.73 9.92
C LEU A 114 15.02 6.76 9.13
N LEU A 115 13.96 6.17 9.67
CA LEU A 115 12.64 6.18 9.04
C LEU A 115 12.05 7.60 8.95
N GLU A 116 12.24 8.43 9.98
CA GLU A 116 11.84 9.85 9.98
C GLU A 116 12.56 10.64 8.88
N THR A 117 13.87 10.43 8.71
CA THR A 117 14.65 11.12 7.66
C THR A 117 14.19 10.74 6.24
N MET A 118 13.63 9.55 6.06
CA MET A 118 13.05 9.10 4.79
C MET A 118 11.55 9.46 4.66
N GLU A 119 10.96 10.11 5.65
CA GLU A 119 9.55 10.46 5.62
C GLU A 119 9.25 11.49 4.53
N GLY A 120 8.30 11.17 3.66
CA GLY A 120 7.89 12.06 2.58
C GLY A 120 8.77 12.02 1.35
N VAL A 121 9.78 11.14 1.31
CA VAL A 121 10.54 10.84 0.09
C VAL A 121 10.37 9.38 -0.30
N THR A 122 10.71 9.08 -1.54
CA THR A 122 10.88 7.72 -2.02
C THR A 122 12.17 7.61 -2.82
N MET A 123 12.76 6.43 -2.86
CA MET A 123 14.01 6.19 -3.58
C MET A 123 13.81 5.20 -4.72
N LEU A 124 14.53 5.42 -5.81
CA LEU A 124 14.71 4.46 -6.90
C LEU A 124 16.20 4.23 -7.08
N ALA A 125 16.63 2.98 -6.94
CA ALA A 125 18.00 2.58 -7.23
C ALA A 125 18.03 1.94 -8.63
N LEU A 126 18.92 2.44 -9.48
CA LEU A 126 19.03 2.05 -10.88
C LEU A 126 20.46 1.61 -11.19
N VAL A 127 20.62 0.56 -11.98
CA VAL A 127 21.89 0.24 -12.63
C VAL A 127 21.62 -0.18 -14.06
N GLN A 128 22.38 0.38 -15.00
CA GLN A 128 22.35 0.01 -16.41
C GLN A 128 23.77 -0.29 -16.86
N GLY A 129 23.93 -1.31 -17.70
CA GLY A 129 25.22 -1.64 -18.27
C GLY A 129 25.10 -2.52 -19.50
N ASP A 130 25.98 -2.27 -20.46
CA ASP A 130 26.20 -3.19 -21.57
C ASP A 130 27.24 -4.22 -21.15
N VAL A 131 27.08 -5.46 -21.59
CA VAL A 131 27.94 -6.60 -21.28
C VAL A 131 28.68 -6.97 -22.57
N THR A 132 29.97 -6.69 -22.58
CA THR A 132 30.85 -7.03 -23.70
C THR A 132 30.87 -8.55 -23.97
N PRO A 133 31.32 -9.00 -25.15
CA PRO A 133 31.35 -10.44 -25.47
C PRO A 133 32.23 -11.27 -24.53
N LEU A 134 33.18 -10.62 -23.84
CA LEU A 134 34.04 -11.24 -22.82
C LEU A 134 33.44 -11.21 -21.40
N GLY A 135 32.18 -10.78 -21.25
CA GLY A 135 31.48 -10.73 -19.96
C GLY A 135 31.83 -9.55 -19.06
N ARG A 136 32.59 -8.56 -19.55
CA ARG A 136 32.85 -7.31 -18.81
C ARG A 136 31.66 -6.36 -18.93
N PHE A 137 31.23 -5.82 -17.80
CA PHE A 137 30.22 -4.76 -17.73
C PHE A 137 30.83 -3.39 -18.06
N ASP A 138 30.12 -2.64 -18.90
CA ASP A 138 30.32 -1.22 -19.16
C ASP A 138 29.09 -0.47 -18.64
N PHE A 139 29.21 0.11 -17.44
CA PHE A 139 28.09 0.73 -16.75
C PHE A 139 27.83 2.17 -17.21
N TYR A 140 26.57 2.55 -17.16
CA TYR A 140 26.13 3.89 -17.51
C TYR A 140 26.42 4.81 -16.33
N GLN A 141 26.86 6.03 -16.62
CA GLN A 141 27.09 7.05 -15.60
C GLN A 141 25.77 7.65 -15.13
N ARG A 142 25.78 8.24 -13.93
CA ARG A 142 24.59 8.86 -13.33
C ARG A 142 23.92 9.85 -14.27
N ASP A 143 24.68 10.74 -14.90
CA ASP A 143 24.13 11.78 -15.77
C ASP A 143 23.59 11.22 -17.09
N GLU A 144 24.15 10.10 -17.58
CA GLU A 144 23.61 9.36 -18.72
C GLU A 144 22.23 8.77 -18.39
N ILE A 145 22.09 8.17 -17.20
CA ILE A 145 20.82 7.59 -16.71
C ILE A 145 19.80 8.71 -16.48
N GLU A 146 20.16 9.74 -15.71
CA GLU A 146 19.25 10.81 -15.27
C GLU A 146 18.62 11.57 -16.45
N LYS A 147 19.39 11.86 -17.51
CA LYS A 147 18.90 12.59 -18.69
C LYS A 147 17.81 11.86 -19.47
N LYS A 148 17.73 10.55 -19.36
CA LYS A 148 16.81 9.70 -20.13
C LYS A 148 15.84 8.91 -19.25
N LEU A 149 15.91 9.10 -17.95
CA LEU A 149 15.03 8.45 -16.98
C LEU A 149 13.70 9.17 -16.97
N GLU A 150 12.63 8.45 -17.27
CA GLU A 150 11.27 8.93 -17.09
C GLU A 150 10.57 8.05 -16.06
N ILE A 151 10.02 8.66 -15.03
CA ILE A 151 9.23 7.97 -14.01
C ILE A 151 7.87 8.64 -13.96
N SER A 152 6.84 7.84 -14.05
CA SER A 152 5.48 8.31 -13.87
C SER A 152 4.69 7.36 -13.00
N VAL A 153 3.71 7.91 -12.29
CA VAL A 153 2.93 7.20 -11.30
C VAL A 153 1.46 7.42 -11.56
N ILE A 154 0.68 6.36 -11.40
CA ILE A 154 -0.78 6.45 -11.34
C ILE A 154 -1.17 6.13 -9.90
N ALA A 155 -1.65 7.13 -9.19
CA ALA A 155 -2.09 6.99 -7.81
C ALA A 155 -3.57 6.53 -7.75
N THR A 156 -4.12 6.46 -6.54
CA THR A 156 -5.51 6.07 -6.27
C THR A 156 -6.56 6.94 -6.96
N ASP A 157 -6.23 8.19 -7.27
CA ASP A 157 -7.10 9.10 -7.99
C ASP A 157 -7.12 8.86 -9.51
N GLY A 158 -6.35 7.88 -10.00
CA GLY A 158 -6.24 7.52 -11.40
C GLY A 158 -5.48 8.53 -12.26
N LYS A 159 -4.92 9.59 -11.67
CA LYS A 159 -4.17 10.60 -12.42
C LYS A 159 -2.71 10.20 -12.56
N ARG A 160 -2.23 10.25 -13.81
CA ARG A 160 -0.81 10.08 -14.12
C ARG A 160 -0.04 11.36 -13.74
N ARG A 161 1.04 11.19 -12.99
CA ARG A 161 1.98 12.25 -12.60
C ARG A 161 3.39 11.83 -12.97
N ASN A 162 4.22 12.76 -13.41
CA ASN A 162 5.65 12.49 -13.59
C ASN A 162 6.39 12.83 -12.29
N LEU A 163 7.39 12.02 -11.95
CA LEU A 163 8.27 12.27 -10.82
C LEU A 163 9.64 12.70 -11.34
N GLU A 164 10.14 13.83 -10.83
CA GLU A 164 11.48 14.31 -11.13
C GLU A 164 12.42 14.04 -9.95
N PRO A 165 13.67 13.59 -10.20
CA PRO A 165 14.65 13.46 -9.14
C PRO A 165 14.89 14.79 -8.42
N MET A 166 14.95 14.74 -7.10
CA MET A 166 15.30 15.88 -6.27
C MET A 166 16.74 16.30 -6.58
N LYS A 167 16.92 17.58 -6.94
CA LYS A 167 18.25 18.17 -7.19
C LYS A 167 19.07 18.35 -5.92
N GLU A 168 18.37 18.62 -4.81
CA GLU A 168 18.96 18.81 -3.50
C GLU A 168 18.21 17.94 -2.49
N ILE A 169 18.96 17.19 -1.70
CA ILE A 169 18.44 16.38 -0.59
C ILE A 169 19.13 16.82 0.70
N SER A 170 18.42 16.69 1.83
CA SER A 170 18.95 17.10 3.14
C SER A 170 20.25 16.38 3.49
N GLY A 171 21.10 17.01 4.30
CA GLY A 171 22.36 16.40 4.73
C GLY A 171 22.19 15.08 5.49
N GLU A 172 21.07 14.91 6.21
CA GLU A 172 20.72 13.63 6.83
C GLU A 172 20.37 12.57 5.77
N LEU A 173 19.55 12.92 4.77
CA LEU A 173 19.16 11.99 3.72
C LEU A 173 20.35 11.59 2.84
N GLN A 174 21.30 12.50 2.60
CA GLN A 174 22.57 12.18 1.93
C GLN A 174 23.37 11.10 2.68
N GLN A 175 23.41 11.18 4.01
CA GLN A 175 24.08 10.16 4.83
C GLN A 175 23.38 8.80 4.72
N VAL A 176 22.04 8.80 4.73
CA VAL A 176 21.24 7.58 4.53
C VAL A 176 21.56 6.95 3.17
N VAL A 177 21.54 7.74 2.09
CA VAL A 177 21.91 7.28 0.74
C VAL A 177 23.36 6.77 0.67
N ALA A 178 24.29 7.44 1.34
CA ALA A 178 25.70 7.05 1.37
C ALA A 178 25.95 5.69 2.05
N VAL A 179 25.10 5.30 3.01
CA VAL A 179 25.16 3.97 3.65
C VAL A 179 24.64 2.88 2.71
N PHE A 180 23.74 3.19 1.78
CA PHE A 180 23.15 2.18 0.88
C PHE A 180 24.11 1.66 -0.18
N LYS A 181 24.90 2.54 -0.83
CA LYS A 181 25.81 2.11 -1.90
C LYS A 181 26.76 0.99 -1.45
N PRO A 182 27.41 1.04 -0.27
CA PRO A 182 28.22 -0.08 0.23
C PRO A 182 27.45 -1.38 0.45
N ILE A 183 26.19 -1.32 0.92
CA ILE A 183 25.35 -2.51 1.13
C ILE A 183 25.03 -3.15 -0.22
N MET A 184 24.62 -2.35 -1.20
CA MET A 184 24.35 -2.84 -2.56
C MET A 184 25.63 -3.40 -3.21
N ALA A 185 26.77 -2.74 -3.03
CA ALA A 185 28.06 -3.22 -3.51
C ALA A 185 28.46 -4.56 -2.88
N ALA A 186 28.16 -4.78 -1.60
CA ALA A 186 28.41 -6.06 -0.94
C ALA A 186 27.49 -7.16 -1.47
N ALA A 187 26.21 -6.84 -1.76
CA ALA A 187 25.23 -7.79 -2.24
C ALA A 187 25.39 -8.15 -3.73
N MET A 188 25.71 -7.18 -4.58
CA MET A 188 25.68 -7.28 -6.04
C MET A 188 27.04 -7.02 -6.71
N GLY A 189 28.11 -6.89 -5.92
CA GLY A 189 29.46 -6.66 -6.42
C GLY A 189 29.59 -5.40 -7.28
N ASN A 190 30.06 -5.56 -8.52
CA ASN A 190 30.24 -4.45 -9.46
C ASN A 190 28.91 -3.74 -9.80
N MET A 191 27.81 -4.47 -9.94
CA MET A 191 26.52 -3.85 -10.25
C MET A 191 26.04 -2.94 -9.12
N GLY A 192 26.20 -3.40 -7.87
CA GLY A 192 25.83 -2.61 -6.70
C GLY A 192 26.72 -1.38 -6.48
N ARG A 193 28.00 -1.45 -6.89
CA ARG A 193 28.91 -0.27 -6.90
C ARG A 193 28.49 0.79 -7.90
N SER A 194 28.01 0.37 -9.06
CA SER A 194 27.56 1.25 -10.15
C SER A 194 26.08 1.63 -10.05
N MET A 195 25.42 1.23 -8.97
CA MET A 195 24.02 1.55 -8.74
C MET A 195 23.86 3.01 -8.33
N GLU A 196 23.01 3.73 -9.04
CA GLU A 196 22.68 5.12 -8.78
C GLU A 196 21.33 5.23 -8.10
N ILE A 197 21.29 5.99 -7.01
CA ILE A 197 20.08 6.21 -6.22
C ILE A 197 19.54 7.60 -6.57
N PHE A 198 18.27 7.63 -6.97
CA PHE A 198 17.49 8.84 -7.22
C PHE A 198 16.45 8.96 -6.11
N VAL A 199 16.31 10.16 -5.57
CA VAL A 199 15.35 10.49 -4.51
C VAL A 199 14.25 11.34 -5.12
N PHE A 200 13.01 11.05 -4.78
CA PHE A 200 11.83 11.78 -5.27
C PHE A 200 11.01 12.26 -4.08
N ASP A 201 10.37 13.42 -4.25
CA ASP A 201 9.32 13.83 -3.33
C ASP A 201 8.15 12.85 -3.45
N ASN A 202 7.64 12.41 -2.32
CA ASN A 202 6.51 11.50 -2.23
C ASN A 202 5.31 12.16 -1.55
N LYS A 203 5.23 13.49 -1.51
CA LYS A 203 4.11 14.24 -0.95
C LYS A 203 3.40 15.07 -2.02
N ASN A 204 2.07 15.03 -2.00
CA ASN A 204 1.22 15.97 -2.71
C ASN A 204 1.22 17.33 -1.98
N GLU A 205 0.67 18.36 -2.63
CA GLU A 205 0.49 19.70 -2.04
C GLU A 205 -0.32 19.70 -0.72
N ASP A 206 -1.23 18.73 -0.57
CA ASP A 206 -2.03 18.53 0.64
C ASP A 206 -1.32 17.70 1.74
N GLY A 207 -0.08 17.28 1.48
CA GLY A 207 0.73 16.46 2.38
C GLY A 207 0.46 14.95 2.31
N SER A 208 -0.50 14.50 1.50
CA SER A 208 -0.76 13.07 1.29
C SER A 208 0.34 12.39 0.48
N LYS A 209 0.53 11.08 0.66
CA LYS A 209 1.54 10.31 -0.08
C LYS A 209 1.16 10.18 -1.57
N ILE A 210 2.11 10.40 -2.48
CA ILE A 210 1.90 10.17 -3.92
C ILE A 210 1.88 8.65 -4.20
N LEU A 211 2.89 7.96 -3.70
CA LEU A 211 3.06 6.52 -3.75
C LEU A 211 2.90 5.93 -2.34
N ASP A 212 1.95 5.02 -2.22
CA ASP A 212 1.67 4.26 -1.00
C ASP A 212 1.66 2.77 -1.36
N SER A 213 2.54 2.00 -0.74
CA SER A 213 2.68 0.56 -0.99
C SER A 213 1.44 -0.26 -0.64
N TYR A 214 0.49 0.33 0.11
CA TYR A 214 -0.78 -0.30 0.52
C TYR A 214 -2.00 0.18 -0.28
N GLN A 215 -1.83 1.09 -1.22
CA GLN A 215 -2.93 1.61 -2.02
C GLN A 215 -2.81 1.18 -3.48
N PRO A 216 -3.94 1.03 -4.21
CA PRO A 216 -3.92 0.78 -5.64
C PRO A 216 -3.17 1.88 -6.40
N GLY A 217 -2.39 1.45 -7.39
CA GLY A 217 -1.63 2.35 -8.26
C GLY A 217 -0.61 1.60 -9.09
N GLN A 218 0.24 2.33 -9.79
CA GLN A 218 1.40 1.75 -10.48
C GLN A 218 2.53 2.78 -10.61
N ILE A 219 3.75 2.27 -10.72
CA ILE A 219 4.96 3.03 -11.03
C ILE A 219 5.45 2.57 -12.40
N ASP A 220 5.43 3.45 -13.38
CA ASP A 220 6.00 3.22 -14.69
C ASP A 220 7.39 3.86 -14.75
N ILE A 221 8.39 3.04 -15.08
CA ILE A 221 9.79 3.41 -15.16
C ILE A 221 10.26 3.14 -16.58
N ARG A 222 10.62 4.18 -17.31
CA ARG A 222 11.19 4.09 -18.64
C ARG A 222 12.68 4.39 -18.57
N MET A 223 13.46 3.41 -18.97
CA MET A 223 14.92 3.50 -19.08
C MET A 223 15.30 3.42 -20.55
N VAL A 224 16.36 4.12 -20.94
CA VAL A 224 16.81 4.15 -22.33
C VAL A 224 18.27 3.73 -22.40
N ARG A 225 18.60 2.86 -23.36
CA ARG A 225 19.96 2.40 -23.62
C ARG A 225 20.76 3.43 -24.45
N ARG A 226 22.06 3.19 -24.59
CA ARG A 226 22.97 4.03 -25.41
C ARG A 226 22.63 3.99 -26.89
N ASP A 227 22.10 2.86 -27.38
CA ASP A 227 21.61 2.69 -28.75
C ASP A 227 20.22 3.33 -28.99
N GLY A 228 19.60 3.89 -27.95
CA GLY A 228 18.28 4.52 -28.02
C GLY A 228 17.10 3.57 -27.81
N SER A 229 17.33 2.27 -27.62
CA SER A 229 16.25 1.33 -27.29
C SER A 229 15.66 1.61 -25.90
N GLU A 230 14.35 1.44 -25.80
CA GLU A 230 13.57 1.74 -24.61
C GLU A 230 13.28 0.45 -23.83
N MET A 231 13.33 0.55 -22.51
CA MET A 231 13.04 -0.51 -21.56
C MET A 231 12.01 0.02 -20.58
N ASP A 232 10.74 -0.30 -20.85
CA ASP A 232 9.64 0.06 -19.99
C ASP A 232 9.42 -1.01 -18.92
N SER A 233 9.26 -0.57 -17.69
CA SER A 233 8.94 -1.39 -16.53
C SER A 233 7.72 -0.82 -15.81
N THR A 234 6.87 -1.70 -15.30
CA THR A 234 5.77 -1.32 -14.41
C THR A 234 5.89 -2.10 -13.10
N ILE A 235 5.78 -1.39 -11.98
CA ILE A 235 5.59 -1.96 -10.65
C ILE A 235 4.13 -1.73 -10.27
N GLU A 236 3.37 -2.80 -10.09
CA GLU A 236 1.96 -2.75 -9.69
C GLU A 236 1.82 -2.53 -8.17
N LEU A 237 0.83 -1.71 -7.77
CA LEU A 237 0.48 -1.47 -6.38
C LEU A 237 -0.97 -1.91 -6.08
N PRO A 238 -1.27 -2.34 -4.84
CA PRO A 238 -0.35 -2.41 -3.71
C PRO A 238 0.57 -3.63 -3.77
N LEU A 239 1.69 -3.58 -3.04
CA LEU A 239 2.70 -4.65 -3.06
C LEU A 239 2.15 -5.93 -2.40
N ASN A 240 2.10 -7.02 -3.16
CA ASN A 240 1.56 -8.31 -2.73
C ASN A 240 2.22 -8.84 -1.44
N ALA A 241 3.52 -8.65 -1.30
CA ALA A 241 4.31 -9.12 -0.17
C ALA A 241 3.83 -8.53 1.17
N LEU A 242 3.17 -7.37 1.15
CA LEU A 242 2.62 -6.70 2.34
C LEU A 242 1.26 -7.25 2.80
N TYR A 243 0.68 -8.20 2.05
CA TYR A 243 -0.64 -8.79 2.32
C TYR A 243 -0.57 -10.30 2.47
N ILE A 244 -1.58 -10.88 3.12
CA ILE A 244 -1.78 -12.32 3.08
C ILE A 244 -1.98 -12.74 1.61
N PRO A 245 -1.24 -13.75 1.09
CA PRO A 245 -1.29 -14.09 -0.32
C PRO A 245 -2.70 -14.46 -0.77
N ARG A 246 -3.19 -13.79 -1.81
CA ARG A 246 -4.47 -14.09 -2.45
C ARG A 246 -4.26 -15.17 -3.51
N LYS A 247 -5.15 -16.16 -3.53
CA LYS A 247 -5.09 -17.29 -4.47
C LYS A 247 -6.31 -17.30 -5.39
N CYS A 248 -6.08 -17.58 -6.66
CA CYS A 248 -7.13 -17.96 -7.59
C CYS A 248 -7.71 -19.35 -7.27
N PRO A 249 -8.93 -19.68 -7.75
CA PRO A 249 -9.51 -21.02 -7.57
C PRO A 249 -8.66 -22.18 -8.11
N ASN A 250 -7.77 -21.89 -9.07
CA ASN A 250 -6.81 -22.86 -9.61
C ASN A 250 -5.51 -22.98 -8.80
N GLY A 251 -5.42 -22.32 -7.63
CA GLY A 251 -4.27 -22.35 -6.72
C GLY A 251 -3.13 -21.40 -7.08
N LYS A 252 -3.21 -20.66 -8.20
CA LYS A 252 -2.19 -19.67 -8.59
C LYS A 252 -2.28 -18.42 -7.72
N ASP A 253 -1.15 -17.76 -7.50
CA ASP A 253 -1.10 -16.45 -6.87
C ASP A 253 -1.83 -15.41 -7.72
N ALA A 254 -2.65 -14.60 -7.06
CA ALA A 254 -3.34 -13.48 -7.67
C ALA A 254 -2.84 -12.18 -7.05
N HIS A 255 -2.65 -11.16 -7.88
CA HIS A 255 -2.32 -9.84 -7.37
C HIS A 255 -3.45 -9.32 -6.46
N ILE A 256 -3.09 -8.66 -5.39
CA ILE A 256 -4.03 -8.26 -4.33
C ILE A 256 -5.05 -7.22 -4.81
N SER A 257 -4.71 -6.44 -5.84
CA SER A 257 -5.62 -5.46 -6.47
C SER A 257 -6.61 -6.08 -7.46
N TRP A 258 -6.45 -7.35 -7.84
CA TRP A 258 -7.29 -7.96 -8.86
C TRP A 258 -8.65 -8.37 -8.30
N LYS A 259 -9.72 -8.00 -9.03
CA LYS A 259 -11.11 -8.39 -8.74
C LYS A 259 -11.51 -9.71 -9.38
N LEU A 260 -10.82 -10.08 -10.45
CA LEU A 260 -11.08 -11.29 -11.23
C LEU A 260 -9.77 -12.03 -11.44
N CYS A 261 -9.83 -13.35 -11.35
CA CYS A 261 -8.70 -14.19 -11.66
C CYS A 261 -8.47 -14.22 -13.18
N PRO A 262 -7.28 -13.84 -13.70
CA PRO A 262 -7.05 -13.74 -15.15
C PRO A 262 -7.09 -15.10 -15.86
N TRP A 263 -6.89 -16.20 -15.12
CA TRP A 263 -6.89 -17.55 -15.69
C TRP A 263 -8.27 -18.20 -15.73
N THR A 264 -9.14 -17.90 -14.77
CA THR A 264 -10.45 -18.57 -14.64
C THR A 264 -11.63 -17.64 -14.87
N GLY A 265 -11.41 -16.32 -14.87
CA GLY A 265 -12.48 -15.31 -14.89
C GLY A 265 -13.32 -15.29 -13.63
N ALA A 266 -13.00 -16.10 -12.62
CA ALA A 266 -13.75 -16.15 -11.37
C ALA A 266 -13.51 -14.87 -10.55
N PRO A 267 -14.54 -14.36 -9.85
CA PRO A 267 -14.34 -13.30 -8.87
C PRO A 267 -13.35 -13.75 -7.81
N LEU A 268 -12.41 -12.87 -7.49
CA LEU A 268 -11.56 -13.02 -6.33
C LEU A 268 -12.28 -12.30 -5.20
N GLU A 269 -12.79 -13.08 -4.25
CA GLU A 269 -13.40 -12.53 -3.04
C GLU A 269 -12.36 -11.70 -2.29
N ASP A 270 -12.83 -10.60 -1.69
CA ASP A 270 -11.96 -9.69 -0.98
C ASP A 270 -11.51 -10.22 0.38
#